data_AF-F5LP04-F1
#
_entry.id   AF-F5LP04-F1
#
_cell.length_a   1.000
_cell.length_b   1.000
_cell.length_c   1.000
_cell.angle_alpha   90.00
_cell.angle_beta   90.00
_cell.angle_gamma   90.00
#
_symmetry.space_group_name_H-M   'P 1'
#
loop_
_entity.id
_entity.type
_entity.pdbx_description
1 polymer ?
#
loop_
_entity_poly.entity_id
_entity_poly.type
_entity_poly.pdbx_seq_one_letter_code
_entity_poly.pdbx_strand_id
1 'polypeptide(L)'
;MYISIVRKMTEKMLNLMFGPAKRNSAGDLKLVGLGMFRWLVSLGFLCAVSALLLMPSMEMDAEESGQFIAIIGACAFILGFLAIFLLLSKTIVTDHEVRSHSWFASKTISFSDIEKVGYSRFFGGRFILQGTSQAVKVPLMSVGSAEFVDKLSEKLGRERAGAAVEALAKQKQQIERL
;
A
#
# COMPACT_ATOMS: atom_id res chain seq x y z
N MET A 1 7.81 13.36 -24.07
CA MET A 1 6.40 13.39 -23.60
C MET A 1 6.14 12.43 -22.44
N TYR A 2 6.53 11.16 -22.53
CA TYR A 2 6.35 10.12 -21.49
C TYR A 2 6.93 10.49 -20.10
N ILE A 3 8.12 11.07 -20.07
CA ILE A 3 8.83 11.46 -18.82
C ILE A 3 8.01 12.49 -18.00
N SER A 4 7.32 13.41 -18.66
CA SER A 4 6.52 14.45 -17.96
C SER A 4 5.26 13.89 -17.30
N ILE A 5 4.65 12.86 -17.91
CA ILE A 5 3.43 12.23 -17.39
C ILE A 5 3.78 11.40 -16.15
N VAL A 6 4.83 10.58 -16.25
CA VAL A 6 5.33 9.79 -15.12
C VAL A 6 5.73 10.70 -13.96
N ARG A 7 6.43 11.81 -14.22
CA ARG A 7 6.80 12.79 -13.19
C ARG A 7 5.56 13.37 -12.48
N LYS A 8 4.57 13.86 -13.24
CA LYS A 8 3.32 14.42 -12.67
C LYS A 8 2.52 13.38 -11.88
N MET A 9 2.49 12.12 -12.33
CA MET A 9 1.85 11.04 -11.60
C MET A 9 2.57 10.74 -10.28
N THR A 10 3.89 10.63 -10.31
CA THR A 10 4.71 10.41 -9.11
C THR A 10 4.55 11.55 -8.11
N GLU A 11 4.61 12.81 -8.56
CA GLU A 11 4.38 13.99 -7.73
C GLU A 11 2.99 13.95 -7.07
N LYS A 12 1.94 13.65 -7.84
CA LYS A 12 0.58 13.52 -7.31
C LYS A 12 0.45 12.38 -6.30
N MET A 13 1.06 11.22 -6.56
CA MET A 13 1.06 10.07 -5.65
C MET A 13 1.77 10.39 -4.34
N LEU A 14 2.89 11.09 -4.41
CA LEU A 14 3.68 11.46 -3.24
C LEU A 14 3.00 12.57 -2.43
N ASN A 15 2.40 13.57 -3.09
CA ASN A 15 1.63 14.63 -2.43
C ASN A 15 0.44 14.09 -1.62
N LEU A 16 -0.16 12.97 -2.05
CA LEU A 16 -1.22 12.31 -1.28
C LEU A 16 -0.73 11.78 0.08
N MET A 17 0.56 11.47 0.25
CA MET A 17 1.11 11.04 1.55
C MET A 17 1.14 12.17 2.57
N PHE A 18 1.29 13.42 2.09
CA PHE A 18 1.35 14.64 2.89
C PHE A 18 -0.01 15.34 3.03
N GLY A 19 -1.04 14.88 2.30
CA GLY A 19 -2.41 15.32 2.49
C GLY A 19 -3.05 14.72 3.76
N PRO A 20 -4.23 15.23 4.19
CA PRO A 20 -4.91 14.70 5.38
C PRO A 20 -5.34 13.25 5.18
N ALA A 21 -5.17 12.42 6.21
CA ALA A 21 -5.62 11.04 6.17
C ALA A 21 -7.15 10.96 6.19
N LYS A 22 -7.70 9.98 5.48
CA LYS A 22 -9.15 9.69 5.54
C LYS A 22 -9.54 9.32 6.97
N ARG A 23 -10.74 9.69 7.39
CA ARG A 23 -11.31 9.30 8.68
C ARG A 23 -12.34 8.18 8.55
N ASN A 24 -12.48 7.34 9.56
CA ASN A 24 -13.62 6.43 9.69
C ASN A 24 -14.83 7.15 10.34
N SER A 25 -15.93 6.43 10.55
CA SER A 25 -17.13 6.97 11.20
C SER A 25 -16.92 7.40 12.66
N ALA A 26 -15.87 6.90 13.32
CA ALA A 26 -15.49 7.26 14.68
C ALA A 26 -14.46 8.41 14.74
N GLY A 27 -14.02 8.95 13.59
CA GLY A 27 -12.99 9.99 13.52
C GLY A 27 -11.55 9.48 13.51
N ASP A 28 -11.33 8.16 13.57
CA ASP A 28 -9.98 7.56 13.54
C ASP A 28 -9.33 7.69 12.17
N LEU A 29 -8.01 7.78 12.18
CA LEU A 29 -7.18 7.79 10.99
C LEU A 29 -7.29 6.45 10.25
N LYS A 30 -7.64 6.50 8.97
CA LYS A 30 -7.72 5.35 8.08
C LYS A 30 -6.69 5.49 6.97
N LEU A 31 -5.57 4.80 7.14
CA LEU A 31 -4.50 4.73 6.16
C LEU A 31 -4.83 3.61 5.16
N VAL A 32 -4.99 4.00 3.90
CA VAL A 32 -5.20 3.08 2.78
C VAL A 32 -4.15 3.37 1.73
N GLY A 33 -3.61 2.32 1.13
CA GLY A 33 -2.70 2.43 -0.01
C GLY A 33 -3.33 3.20 -1.17
N LEU A 34 -2.49 3.65 -2.10
CA LEU A 34 -2.91 4.46 -3.24
C LEU A 34 -3.96 3.73 -4.08
N GLY A 35 -5.16 4.32 -4.15
CA GLY A 35 -6.30 3.74 -4.86
C GLY A 35 -6.04 3.48 -6.34
N MET A 36 -5.14 4.26 -6.96
CA MET A 36 -4.74 4.09 -8.35
C MET A 36 -4.03 2.75 -8.59
N PHE A 37 -3.12 2.33 -7.71
CA PHE A 37 -2.43 1.04 -7.87
C PHE A 37 -3.42 -0.11 -7.75
N ARG A 38 -4.34 -0.03 -6.77
CA ARG A 38 -5.44 -0.99 -6.64
C ARG A 38 -6.29 -1.05 -7.91
N TRP A 39 -6.65 0.10 -8.48
CA TRP A 39 -7.41 0.19 -9.73
C TRP A 39 -6.68 -0.45 -10.91
N LEU A 40 -5.38 -0.17 -11.08
CA LEU A 40 -4.58 -0.75 -12.16
C LEU A 40 -4.48 -2.28 -12.05
N VAL A 41 -4.25 -2.79 -10.85
CA VAL A 41 -4.21 -4.24 -10.61
C VAL A 41 -5.57 -4.88 -10.88
N SER A 42 -6.67 -4.26 -10.42
CA SER A 42 -8.03 -4.75 -10.70
C SER A 42 -8.38 -4.71 -12.19
N LEU A 43 -7.98 -3.65 -12.90
CA LEU A 43 -8.22 -3.54 -14.34
C LEU A 43 -7.42 -4.59 -15.12
N GLY A 44 -6.14 -4.78 -14.77
CA GLY A 44 -5.31 -5.82 -15.38
C GLY A 44 -5.89 -7.21 -15.15
N PHE A 45 -6.39 -7.49 -13.95
CA PHE A 45 -7.10 -8.74 -13.66
C PHE A 45 -8.34 -8.92 -14.55
N LEU A 46 -9.19 -7.88 -14.66
CA LEU A 46 -10.36 -7.93 -15.53
C LEU A 46 -9.98 -8.18 -16.99
N CYS A 47 -8.96 -7.51 -17.50
CA CYS A 47 -8.45 -7.75 -18.86
C CYS A 47 -7.99 -9.19 -19.07
N ALA A 48 -7.26 -9.77 -18.11
CA ALA A 48 -6.79 -11.15 -18.20
C ALA A 48 -7.96 -12.15 -18.19
N VAL A 49 -8.95 -11.95 -17.32
CA VAL A 49 -10.16 -12.78 -17.30
C VAL A 49 -10.97 -12.62 -18.58
N SER A 50 -11.16 -11.40 -19.07
CA SER A 50 -11.85 -11.15 -20.34
C SER A 50 -11.15 -11.84 -21.52
N ALA A 51 -9.82 -11.82 -21.56
CA ALA A 51 -9.06 -12.52 -22.59
C ALA A 51 -9.30 -14.05 -22.53
N LEU A 52 -9.35 -14.64 -21.33
CA LEU A 52 -9.69 -16.07 -21.18
C LEU A 52 -11.14 -16.38 -21.60
N LEU A 53 -12.09 -15.48 -21.31
CA LEU A 53 -13.50 -15.66 -21.68
C LEU A 53 -13.74 -15.52 -23.19
N LEU A 54 -12.93 -14.71 -23.88
CA LEU A 54 -13.01 -14.53 -25.34
C LEU A 54 -12.26 -15.62 -26.12
N MET A 55 -11.47 -16.43 -25.44
CA MET A 55 -10.66 -17.48 -26.05
C MET A 55 -11.44 -18.46 -26.94
N PRO A 56 -12.68 -18.91 -26.59
CA PRO A 56 -13.47 -19.77 -27.49
C PRO A 56 -13.84 -19.11 -28.84
N SER A 57 -13.74 -17.77 -28.94
CA SER A 57 -14.00 -17.00 -30.17
C SER A 57 -12.72 -16.69 -30.96
N MET A 58 -11.56 -17.10 -30.47
CA MET A 58 -10.28 -16.92 -31.16
C MET A 58 -9.95 -18.18 -31.95
N GLU A 59 -9.63 -18.02 -33.23
CA GLU A 59 -9.09 -19.09 -34.05
C GLU A 59 -7.61 -19.30 -33.65
N MET A 60 -7.38 -20.27 -32.77
CA MET A 60 -6.05 -20.69 -32.32
C MET A 60 -5.91 -22.19 -32.50
N ASP A 61 -4.71 -22.66 -32.83
CA ASP A 61 -4.44 -24.09 -32.81
C ASP A 61 -4.44 -24.64 -31.36
N ALA A 62 -4.42 -25.96 -31.21
CA ALA A 62 -4.49 -26.60 -29.90
C ALA A 62 -3.25 -26.34 -29.01
N GLU A 63 -2.08 -26.13 -29.61
CA GLU A 63 -0.82 -25.92 -28.89
C GLU A 63 -0.72 -24.47 -28.39
N GLU A 64 -0.98 -23.51 -29.27
CA GLU A 64 -1.09 -22.08 -28.99
C GLU A 64 -2.16 -21.80 -27.93
N SER A 65 -3.32 -22.46 -28.07
CA SER A 65 -4.40 -22.44 -27.09
C SER A 65 -3.94 -22.87 -25.70
N GLY A 66 -3.21 -23.99 -25.60
CA GLY A 66 -2.67 -24.49 -24.34
C GLY A 66 -1.68 -23.53 -23.68
N GLN A 67 -0.74 -22.98 -24.46
CA GLN A 67 0.24 -22.01 -23.98
C GLN A 67 -0.43 -20.70 -23.52
N PHE A 68 -1.41 -20.22 -24.28
CA PHE A 68 -2.15 -19.01 -23.96
C PHE A 68 -2.91 -19.16 -22.64
N ILE A 69 -3.63 -20.28 -22.45
CA ILE A 69 -4.33 -20.57 -21.18
C ILE A 69 -3.34 -20.60 -20.02
N ALA A 70 -2.19 -21.25 -20.17
CA ALA A 70 -1.20 -21.34 -19.10
C ALA A 70 -0.67 -19.96 -18.69
N ILE A 71 -0.29 -19.13 -19.67
CA ILE A 71 0.28 -17.80 -19.41
C ILE A 71 -0.78 -16.84 -18.86
N ILE A 72 -1.89 -16.67 -19.58
CA ILE A 72 -2.94 -15.72 -19.17
C ILE A 72 -3.65 -16.20 -17.90
N GLY A 73 -3.84 -17.51 -17.74
CA GLY A 73 -4.35 -18.11 -16.52
C GLY A 73 -3.46 -17.82 -15.30
N ALA A 74 -2.14 -18.00 -15.43
CA ALA A 74 -1.20 -17.65 -14.38
C ALA A 74 -1.22 -16.14 -14.06
N CYS A 75 -1.26 -15.28 -15.09
CA CYS A 75 -1.39 -13.83 -14.92
C CYS A 75 -2.69 -13.45 -14.21
N ALA A 76 -3.83 -14.02 -14.62
CA ALA A 76 -5.13 -13.79 -13.99
C ALA A 76 -5.11 -14.23 -12.53
N PHE A 77 -4.52 -15.39 -12.22
CA PHE A 77 -4.40 -15.88 -10.85
C PHE A 77 -3.57 -14.93 -9.97
N ILE A 78 -2.38 -14.53 -10.44
CA ILE A 78 -1.49 -13.61 -9.70
C ILE A 78 -2.16 -12.25 -9.50
N LEU A 79 -2.74 -11.67 -10.55
CA LEU A 79 -3.40 -10.37 -10.50
C LEU A 79 -4.66 -10.41 -9.63
N GLY A 80 -5.44 -11.50 -9.69
CA GLY A 80 -6.60 -11.71 -8.84
C GLY A 80 -6.22 -11.78 -7.36
N PHE A 81 -5.19 -12.57 -7.04
CA PHE A 81 -4.67 -12.65 -5.67
C PHE A 81 -4.18 -11.28 -5.16
N LEU A 82 -3.42 -10.55 -5.98
CA LEU A 82 -2.95 -9.20 -5.64
C LEU A 82 -4.11 -8.21 -5.49
N ALA A 83 -5.12 -8.26 -6.35
CA ALA A 83 -6.28 -7.38 -6.28
C ALA A 83 -7.02 -7.55 -4.95
N ILE A 84 -7.29 -8.80 -4.55
CA ILE A 84 -7.98 -9.08 -3.29
C ILE A 84 -7.10 -8.67 -2.09
N PHE A 85 -5.80 -8.97 -2.13
CA PHE A 85 -4.86 -8.54 -1.08
C PHE A 85 -4.88 -7.01 -0.87
N LEU A 86 -4.86 -6.24 -1.96
CA LEU A 86 -4.91 -4.78 -1.92
C LEU A 86 -6.28 -4.23 -1.51
N LEU A 87 -7.38 -4.94 -1.81
CA LEU A 87 -8.73 -4.54 -1.43
C LEU A 87 -8.98 -4.69 0.07
N LEU A 88 -8.44 -5.74 0.67
CA LEU A 88 -8.66 -6.07 2.09
C LEU A 88 -7.67 -5.37 3.03
N SER A 89 -6.52 -4.93 2.52
CA SER A 89 -5.50 -4.28 3.35
C SER A 89 -5.87 -2.84 3.72
N LYS A 90 -5.92 -2.56 5.03
CA LYS A 90 -6.14 -1.22 5.59
C LYS A 90 -5.47 -1.10 6.95
N THR A 91 -5.02 0.09 7.31
CA THR A 91 -4.54 0.38 8.66
C THR A 91 -5.42 1.45 9.30
N ILE A 92 -5.87 1.20 10.52
CA ILE A 92 -6.66 2.12 11.34
C ILE A 92 -5.78 2.55 12.50
N VAL A 93 -5.69 3.85 12.74
CA VAL A 93 -4.92 4.44 13.82
C VAL A 93 -5.88 5.21 14.71
N THR A 94 -6.13 4.68 15.89
CA THR A 94 -6.94 5.32 16.93
C THR A 94 -6.04 6.20 17.80
N ASP A 95 -6.55 6.69 18.93
CA ASP A 95 -5.74 7.45 19.90
C ASP A 95 -4.81 6.59 20.74
N HIS A 96 -5.11 5.29 20.86
CA HIS A 96 -4.37 4.38 21.74
C HIS A 96 -3.64 3.27 20.99
N GLU A 97 -4.09 2.92 19.78
CA GLU A 97 -3.56 1.77 19.05
C GLU A 97 -3.46 1.97 17.54
N VAL A 98 -2.58 1.18 16.93
CA VAL A 98 -2.47 1.00 15.49
C VAL A 98 -2.92 -0.41 15.13
N ARG A 99 -3.98 -0.52 14.33
CA ARG A 99 -4.56 -1.77 13.87
C ARG A 99 -4.38 -1.93 12.37
N SER A 100 -3.59 -2.90 11.95
CA SER A 100 -3.42 -3.26 10.54
C SER A 100 -4.24 -4.50 10.21
N HIS A 101 -5.16 -4.36 9.27
CA HIS A 101 -5.90 -5.45 8.67
C HIS A 101 -5.20 -5.88 7.38
N SER A 102 -4.98 -7.18 7.25
CA SER A 102 -4.58 -7.86 6.03
C SER A 102 -5.56 -8.99 5.74
N TRP A 103 -5.49 -9.59 4.54
CA TRP A 103 -6.37 -10.71 4.18
C TRP A 103 -6.37 -11.81 5.26
N PHE A 104 -5.20 -12.27 5.68
CA PHE A 104 -5.08 -13.45 6.55
C PHE A 104 -5.01 -13.14 8.04
N ALA A 105 -4.73 -11.89 8.42
CA ALA A 105 -4.56 -11.53 9.83
C ALA A 105 -4.86 -10.05 10.09
N SER A 106 -5.41 -9.78 11.27
CA SER A 106 -5.40 -8.46 11.88
C SER A 106 -4.29 -8.43 12.92
N LYS A 107 -3.47 -7.37 12.91
CA LYS A 107 -2.47 -7.12 13.96
C LYS A 107 -2.74 -5.76 14.58
N THR A 108 -2.65 -5.69 15.89
CA THR A 108 -2.94 -4.47 16.66
C THR A 108 -1.80 -4.23 17.61
N ILE A 109 -1.28 -3.02 17.70
CA ILE A 109 -0.27 -2.65 18.69
C ILE A 109 -0.70 -1.35 19.38
N SER A 110 -0.72 -1.35 20.71
CA SER A 110 -0.93 -0.13 21.50
C SER A 110 0.31 0.76 21.40
N PHE A 111 0.14 2.08 21.42
CA PHE A 111 1.27 3.01 21.46
C PHE A 111 2.16 2.78 22.69
N SER A 112 1.57 2.37 23.82
CA SER A 112 2.32 2.02 25.04
C SER A 112 3.31 0.87 24.84
N ASP A 113 3.01 -0.04 23.92
CA ASP A 113 3.75 -1.28 23.72
C ASP A 113 4.78 -1.16 22.59
N ILE A 114 4.87 0.01 21.95
CA ILE A 114 5.85 0.26 20.89
C ILE A 114 7.19 0.58 21.54
N GLU A 115 8.11 -0.38 21.43
CA GLU A 115 9.50 -0.23 21.88
C GLU A 115 10.35 0.47 20.83
N LYS A 116 10.10 0.17 19.53
CA LYS A 116 10.90 0.67 18.42
C LYS A 116 10.06 0.97 17.19
N VAL A 117 10.37 2.08 16.54
CA VAL A 117 9.87 2.40 15.20
C VAL A 117 11.00 2.23 14.19
N GLY A 118 10.78 1.36 13.21
CA GLY A 118 11.71 1.08 12.13
C GLY A 118 11.17 1.48 10.76
N TYR A 119 12.04 1.43 9.77
CA TYR A 119 11.70 1.64 8.37
C TYR A 119 12.27 0.53 7.49
N SER A 120 11.48 0.05 6.54
CA SER A 120 11.90 -0.92 5.53
C SER A 120 11.61 -0.38 4.13
N ARG A 121 12.56 -0.52 3.22
CA ARG A 121 12.41 -0.08 1.81
C ARG A 121 11.58 -1.03 0.95
N PHE A 122 11.24 -2.22 1.45
CA PHE A 122 10.50 -3.22 0.67
C PHE A 122 9.07 -2.74 0.33
N PHE A 123 8.59 -3.11 -0.87
CA PHE A 123 7.24 -2.79 -1.37
C PHE A 123 6.89 -1.30 -1.34
N GLY A 124 7.82 -0.42 -1.73
CA GLY A 124 7.60 1.02 -1.77
C GLY A 124 7.70 1.72 -0.42
N GLY A 125 8.25 1.05 0.60
CA GLY A 125 8.46 1.65 1.92
C GLY A 125 7.40 1.25 2.93
N ARG A 126 7.81 0.83 4.12
CA ARG A 126 6.92 0.50 5.25
C ARG A 126 7.53 0.98 6.56
N PHE A 127 6.69 1.57 7.41
CA PHE A 127 7.01 1.74 8.82
C PHE A 127 6.78 0.42 9.55
N ILE A 128 7.69 0.08 10.45
CA ILE A 128 7.60 -1.13 11.28
C ILE A 128 7.47 -0.66 12.72
N LEU A 129 6.30 -0.86 13.31
CA LEU A 129 6.07 -0.63 14.73
C LEU A 129 6.35 -1.94 15.44
N GLN A 130 7.41 -1.99 16.22
CA GLN A 130 7.85 -3.18 16.94
C GLN A 130 7.59 -3.01 18.43
N GLY A 131 6.83 -3.94 18.99
CA GLY A 131 6.69 -4.14 20.43
C GLY A 131 7.28 -5.47 20.85
N THR A 132 7.09 -5.83 22.12
CA THR A 132 7.72 -6.99 22.76
C THR A 132 7.39 -8.32 22.08
N SER A 133 6.12 -8.53 21.70
CA SER A 133 5.62 -9.81 21.15
C SER A 133 5.21 -9.75 19.68
N GLN A 134 5.08 -8.55 19.12
CA GLN A 134 4.49 -8.37 17.80
C GLN A 134 5.00 -7.14 17.06
N ALA A 135 4.88 -7.19 15.73
CA ALA A 135 5.20 -6.07 14.86
C ALA A 135 4.06 -5.78 13.90
N VAL A 136 3.70 -4.49 13.78
CA VAL A 136 2.72 -3.97 12.84
C VAL A 136 3.44 -3.21 11.74
N LYS A 137 3.09 -3.52 10.48
CA LYS A 137 3.69 -2.89 9.31
C LYS A 137 2.68 -1.91 8.70
N VAL A 138 3.06 -0.65 8.59
CA VAL A 138 2.22 0.41 8.01
C VAL A 138 2.85 0.86 6.69
N PRO A 139 2.15 0.81 5.55
CA PRO A 139 2.72 1.25 4.27
C PRO A 139 3.03 2.75 4.28
N LEU A 140 4.24 3.12 3.83
CA LEU A 140 4.68 4.52 3.70
C LEU A 140 3.83 5.26 2.67
N MET A 141 3.55 4.62 1.53
CA MET A 141 2.76 5.17 0.42
C MET A 141 1.25 5.07 0.68
N SER A 142 0.81 5.53 1.85
CA SER A 142 -0.60 5.65 2.22
C SER A 142 -1.02 7.11 2.25
N VAL A 143 -2.29 7.38 1.98
CA VAL A 143 -2.84 8.74 2.12
C VAL A 143 -2.80 9.15 3.60
N GLY A 144 -2.17 10.28 3.91
CA GLY A 144 -2.00 10.77 5.28
C GLY A 144 -0.93 10.08 6.13
N SER A 145 0.07 9.48 5.49
CA SER A 145 1.25 8.96 6.20
C SER A 145 2.01 10.03 6.98
N ALA A 146 2.04 11.29 6.52
CA ALA A 146 2.68 12.37 7.25
C ALA A 146 1.98 12.63 8.60
N GLU A 147 0.65 12.76 8.56
CA GLU A 147 -0.17 12.94 9.76
C GLU A 147 -0.05 11.76 10.74
N PHE A 148 0.10 10.54 10.22
CA PHE A 148 0.38 9.38 11.04
C PHE A 148 1.73 9.47 11.78
N VAL A 149 2.78 9.95 11.13
CA VAL A 149 4.09 10.12 11.77
C VAL A 149 4.09 11.26 12.77
N ASP A 150 3.32 12.31 12.53
CA ASP A 150 3.11 13.38 13.51
C ASP A 150 2.45 12.82 14.77
N LYS A 151 1.39 12.02 14.61
CA LYS A 151 0.73 11.33 15.73
C LYS A 151 1.66 10.35 16.45
N LEU A 152 2.48 9.58 15.72
CA LEU A 152 3.50 8.72 16.31
C LEU A 152 4.51 9.52 17.14
N SER A 153 4.95 10.67 16.63
CA SER A 153 5.92 11.54 17.30
C SER A 153 5.34 12.18 18.55
N GLU A 154 4.05 12.53 18.52
CA GLU A 154 3.31 13.02 19.68
C GLU A 154 3.17 11.94 20.77
N LYS A 155 2.82 10.70 20.39
CA LYS A 155 2.56 9.61 21.35
C LYS A 155 3.82 8.96 21.91
N LEU A 156 4.88 8.81 21.11
CA LEU A 156 6.10 8.07 21.50
C LEU A 156 7.30 8.98 21.80
N GLY A 157 7.20 10.26 21.45
CA GLY A 157 8.33 11.18 21.40
C GLY A 157 9.10 11.09 20.08
N ARG A 158 9.63 12.23 19.65
CA ARG A 158 10.31 12.39 18.36
C ARG A 158 11.55 11.52 18.20
N GLU A 159 12.24 11.21 19.29
CA GLU A 159 13.43 10.35 19.29
C GLU A 159 13.08 8.92 18.86
N ARG A 160 12.05 8.32 19.48
CA ARG A 160 11.59 6.97 19.15
C ARG A 160 10.97 6.90 17.75
N ALA A 161 10.32 7.97 17.31
CA ALA A 161 9.76 8.10 15.97
C ALA A 161 10.80 8.51 14.89
N GLY A 162 12.07 8.70 15.25
CA GLY A 162 13.10 9.30 14.38
C GLY A 162 13.24 8.61 13.02
N ALA A 163 13.20 7.28 12.97
CA ALA A 163 13.28 6.53 11.71
C ALA A 163 12.11 6.80 10.76
N ALA A 164 10.91 7.02 11.30
CA ALA A 164 9.72 7.35 10.51
C ALA A 164 9.78 8.80 10.00
N VAL A 165 10.22 9.73 10.86
CA VAL A 165 10.44 11.14 10.50
C VAL A 165 11.49 11.27 9.40
N GLU A 166 12.62 10.58 9.52
CA GLU A 166 13.69 10.61 8.53
C GLU A 166 13.23 10.01 7.19
N ALA A 167 12.47 8.91 7.23
CA ALA A 167 11.92 8.31 6.02
C ALA A 167 10.97 9.26 5.27
N LEU A 168 10.10 9.99 5.99
CA LEU A 168 9.25 11.02 5.38
C LEU A 168 10.06 12.20 4.84
N ALA A 169 11.06 12.68 5.58
CA ALA A 169 11.92 13.77 5.12
C ALA A 169 12.64 13.40 3.81
N LYS A 170 13.15 12.16 3.70
CA LYS A 170 13.75 11.63 2.46
C LYS A 170 12.75 11.60 1.31
N GLN A 171 11.50 11.19 1.55
CA GLN A 171 10.46 11.23 0.52
C GLN A 171 10.13 12.66 0.09
N LYS A 172 10.05 13.59 1.03
CA LYS A 172 9.79 15.00 0.72
C LYS A 172 10.89 15.61 -0.17
N GLN A 173 12.16 15.34 0.15
CA GLN A 173 13.29 15.75 -0.69
C GLN A 173 13.25 15.14 -2.10
N GLN A 174 12.71 13.92 -2.24
CA GLN A 174 12.52 13.32 -3.56
C GLN A 174 11.44 14.06 -4.37
N ILE A 175 10.36 14.54 -3.73
CA ILE A 175 9.34 15.38 -4.39
C ILE A 175 9.96 16.69 -4.87
N GLU A 176 10.71 17.38 -4.01
CA GLU A 176 11.29 18.69 -4.34
C GLU A 176 12.32 18.63 -5.49
N ARG A 177 12.92 17.45 -5.71
CA ARG A 177 13.87 17.20 -6.81
C ARG A 177 13.21 16.70 -8.09
N LEU A 178 11.93 16.30 -8.03
CA LEU A 178 11.24 15.69 -9.17
C LEU A 178 10.91 16.74 -10.21
#